data_AF-A0A2X0M0N6-F1
#
_entry.id   AF-A0A2X0M0N6-F1
#
_cell.length_a   1.000
_cell.length_b   1.000
_cell.length_c   1.000
_cell.angle_alpha   90.00
_cell.angle_beta   90.00
_cell.angle_gamma   90.00
#
_symmetry.space_group_name_H-M   'P 1'
#
loop_
_entity.id
_entity.type
_entity.pdbx_description
1 polymer ?
#
loop_
_entity_poly.entity_id
_entity_poly.type
_entity_poly.pdbx_seq_one_letter_code
_entity_poly.pdbx_strand_id
1 'polypeptide(L)'
;MTAILRPSVSRLLQRTLTTHTSPELSRNALVQSTSASARFFASTSRRAKIPPSPNHATASPFNALRQRFVSFPSRGVTTGPYVAPGQGSSGVDWTRISMTAGLALAGTVAINYFLNRETRDSLSPFEKSYLNDSFKWTGGGLLITASVAKLLHSNGFAVRMMSANPWLVMGVGVAAGIGSMMGVFYTEPDSPLHYVSFALFSAVQGATLAPMFFLNPAVLSRAGLYTLGAVSGLTWVGATAKSDTFLYIGGPLLAGLGVLVVSSLAPMLLPRMSMRTLSALEHVTAYGGVGLFSMFILYDTQKILAHAQLAQRGAIPRDPVRESVSLILDAINLFVRIVQVLMLQQRRK
;
A
#
# COMPACT_ATOMS: atom_id res chain seq x y z
N MET A 1 47.47 -34.66 -40.53
CA MET A 1 48.49 -33.97 -41.37
C MET A 1 47.77 -32.96 -42.25
N THR A 2 48.39 -31.82 -42.57
CA THR A 2 48.09 -30.87 -43.67
C THR A 2 46.66 -30.32 -43.86
N ALA A 3 46.42 -29.10 -44.37
CA ALA A 3 47.14 -27.81 -44.42
C ALA A 3 46.26 -26.81 -45.23
N ILE A 4 46.61 -25.51 -45.25
CA ILE A 4 46.46 -24.61 -46.42
C ILE A 4 45.00 -24.20 -46.80
N LEU A 5 44.66 -22.98 -47.27
CA LEU A 5 45.40 -21.76 -47.64
C LEU A 5 44.58 -20.47 -47.36
N ARG A 6 45.23 -19.31 -47.49
CA ARG A 6 44.63 -17.95 -47.62
C ARG A 6 44.37 -17.61 -49.11
N PRO A 7 43.47 -16.65 -49.38
CA PRO A 7 43.90 -15.43 -50.10
C PRO A 7 43.36 -14.15 -49.40
N SER A 8 43.84 -12.90 -49.55
CA SER A 8 44.67 -12.17 -50.54
C SER A 8 43.93 -11.64 -51.79
N VAL A 9 44.11 -10.39 -52.30
CA VAL A 9 44.47 -9.11 -51.64
C VAL A 9 44.17 -7.91 -52.59
N SER A 10 43.62 -6.79 -52.08
CA SER A 10 43.57 -5.45 -52.73
C SER A 10 42.72 -5.30 -54.05
N ARG A 11 42.51 -4.13 -54.70
CA ARG A 11 43.21 -2.81 -54.63
C ARG A 11 42.40 -1.63 -55.27
N LEU A 12 42.55 -0.39 -54.72
CA LEU A 12 42.31 0.96 -55.33
C LEU A 12 40.88 1.33 -55.79
N LEU A 13 40.48 2.59 -56.02
CA LEU A 13 41.12 3.94 -56.12
C LEU A 13 40.58 4.91 -55.03
N GLN A 14 41.31 5.84 -54.38
CA GLN A 14 41.86 7.15 -54.86
C GLN A 14 40.77 8.12 -55.41
N ARG A 15 40.66 9.42 -55.09
CA ARG A 15 41.51 10.54 -54.52
C ARG A 15 40.65 11.40 -53.54
N THR A 16 41.02 12.46 -52.77
CA THR A 16 42.22 13.23 -52.30
C THR A 16 41.80 13.91 -50.94
N LEU A 17 42.61 14.41 -49.98
CA LEU A 17 43.60 15.52 -49.90
C LEU A 17 43.05 16.94 -50.23
N THR A 18 43.29 18.04 -49.50
CA THR A 18 44.29 18.39 -48.44
C THR A 18 43.78 19.64 -47.62
N THR A 19 43.82 19.69 -46.27
CA THR A 19 44.72 20.49 -45.34
C THR A 19 44.71 22.04 -45.45
N HIS A 20 45.04 22.89 -44.44
CA HIS A 20 45.60 22.75 -43.07
C HIS A 20 45.35 24.02 -42.19
N THR A 21 45.59 23.89 -40.85
CA THR A 21 46.06 24.91 -39.85
C THR A 21 45.23 26.13 -39.40
N SER A 22 45.28 26.38 -38.08
CA SER A 22 44.94 27.60 -37.31
C SER A 22 46.23 28.46 -37.06
N PRO A 23 46.38 29.48 -36.14
CA PRO A 23 45.69 29.73 -34.85
C PRO A 23 45.46 31.22 -34.40
N GLU A 24 44.94 31.39 -33.17
CA GLU A 24 45.28 32.41 -32.13
C GLU A 24 45.61 33.88 -32.49
N LEU A 25 44.84 34.85 -31.94
CA LEU A 25 45.26 35.73 -30.82
C LEU A 25 44.33 36.94 -30.57
N SER A 26 44.07 37.27 -29.28
CA SER A 26 43.84 38.64 -28.73
C SER A 26 42.63 39.48 -29.24
N ARG A 27 42.14 40.52 -28.55
CA ARG A 27 42.14 40.94 -27.12
C ARG A 27 41.08 42.04 -26.95
N ASN A 28 40.61 42.26 -25.71
CA ASN A 28 39.93 43.48 -25.23
C ASN A 28 38.54 43.81 -25.86
N ALA A 29 37.69 44.67 -25.26
CA ALA A 29 37.41 44.98 -23.84
C ALA A 29 36.16 45.90 -23.77
N LEU A 30 35.62 46.11 -22.54
CA LEU A 30 34.65 47.17 -22.17
C LEU A 30 33.24 47.10 -22.84
N VAL A 31 32.18 47.77 -22.35
CA VAL A 31 31.72 48.04 -20.96
C VAL A 31 30.27 48.57 -20.98
N GLN A 32 29.51 48.42 -19.87
CA GLN A 32 28.23 49.10 -19.51
C GLN A 32 27.04 48.96 -20.51
N SER A 33 25.80 48.67 -20.10
CA SER A 33 24.96 49.11 -18.97
C SER A 33 24.20 50.43 -19.22
N THR A 34 22.97 50.49 -18.70
CA THR A 34 21.92 51.53 -18.92
C THR A 34 21.36 51.54 -20.36
N SER A 35 20.14 52.05 -20.62
CA SER A 35 19.18 52.74 -19.75
C SER A 35 17.74 52.23 -19.95
N ALA A 36 16.79 52.70 -19.13
CA ALA A 36 15.40 52.21 -19.11
C ALA A 36 14.39 53.27 -19.57
N SER A 37 13.33 52.84 -20.28
CA SER A 37 11.94 53.37 -20.35
C SER A 37 11.22 52.69 -21.54
N ALA A 38 9.97 52.20 -21.49
CA ALA A 38 8.70 52.81 -21.09
C ALA A 38 8.28 53.96 -22.06
N ARG A 39 7.11 54.00 -22.71
CA ARG A 39 5.87 53.18 -22.67
C ARG A 39 5.52 52.73 -24.14
N PHE A 40 4.32 52.70 -24.75
CA PHE A 40 2.90 52.89 -24.39
C PHE A 40 2.01 52.32 -25.54
N PHE A 41 0.79 51.79 -25.25
CA PHE A 41 -0.31 51.48 -26.22
C PHE A 41 -0.03 50.45 -27.37
N ALA A 42 -1.01 49.92 -28.12
CA ALA A 42 -2.36 49.41 -27.78
C ALA A 42 -2.90 48.48 -28.89
N SER A 43 -3.92 47.67 -28.55
CA SER A 43 -4.93 47.03 -29.43
C SER A 43 -4.52 46.11 -30.61
N THR A 44 -4.98 44.85 -30.49
CA THR A 44 -5.61 44.00 -31.53
C THR A 44 -4.88 43.65 -32.84
N SER A 45 -4.49 42.38 -32.95
CA SER A 45 -5.05 41.51 -33.99
C SER A 45 -5.27 40.09 -33.43
N ARG A 46 -6.42 39.47 -33.73
CA ARG A 46 -6.70 38.08 -33.30
C ARG A 46 -6.24 37.13 -34.40
N ARG A 47 -5.23 36.28 -34.13
CA ARG A 47 -4.96 35.08 -34.95
C ARG A 47 -5.26 33.83 -34.12
N ALA A 48 -6.31 33.11 -34.49
CA ALA A 48 -6.68 31.87 -33.82
C ALA A 48 -5.56 30.82 -33.99
N LYS A 49 -5.13 30.21 -32.87
CA LYS A 49 -4.36 28.97 -32.90
C LYS A 49 -5.32 27.80 -32.77
N ILE A 50 -5.37 26.98 -33.83
CA ILE A 50 -6.11 25.72 -33.87
C ILE A 50 -5.46 24.77 -32.84
N PRO A 51 -6.22 24.14 -31.93
CA PRO A 51 -5.68 23.10 -31.07
C PRO A 51 -5.37 21.84 -31.89
N PRO A 52 -4.25 21.13 -31.65
CA PRO A 52 -3.96 19.88 -32.34
C PRO A 52 -5.00 18.81 -31.94
N SER A 53 -5.43 18.01 -32.92
CA SER A 53 -6.43 16.96 -32.72
C SER A 53 -5.95 15.90 -31.72
N PRO A 54 -6.79 15.41 -30.79
CA PRO A 54 -6.40 14.36 -29.87
C PRO A 54 -6.26 13.02 -30.60
N ASN A 55 -5.02 12.52 -30.72
CA ASN A 55 -4.80 11.13 -31.11
C ASN A 55 -5.44 10.21 -30.06
N HIS A 56 -6.49 9.49 -30.46
CA HIS A 56 -7.15 8.47 -29.66
C HIS A 56 -6.28 7.19 -29.54
N ALA A 57 -5.11 7.33 -28.91
CA ALA A 57 -4.44 6.18 -28.32
C ALA A 57 -5.38 5.59 -27.26
N THR A 58 -5.83 4.36 -27.47
CA THR A 58 -6.71 3.62 -26.57
C THR A 58 -5.94 3.28 -25.29
N ALA A 59 -5.92 4.24 -24.35
CA ALA A 59 -5.28 4.08 -23.06
C ALA A 59 -5.87 2.85 -22.35
N SER A 60 -5.05 1.82 -22.17
CA SER A 60 -5.48 0.62 -21.46
C SER A 60 -6.05 1.01 -20.08
N PRO A 61 -7.11 0.34 -19.58
CA PRO A 61 -7.69 0.67 -18.28
C PRO A 61 -6.64 0.58 -17.17
N PHE A 62 -5.63 -0.29 -17.35
CA PHE A 62 -4.47 -0.40 -16.47
C PHE A 62 -3.56 0.85 -16.46
N ASN A 63 -3.32 1.49 -17.62
CA ASN A 63 -2.57 2.75 -17.67
C ASN A 63 -3.35 3.93 -17.09
N ALA A 64 -4.67 3.99 -17.33
CA ALA A 64 -5.53 5.00 -16.70
C ALA A 64 -5.58 4.84 -15.17
N LEU A 65 -5.67 3.60 -14.67
CA LEU A 65 -5.61 3.28 -13.25
C LEU A 65 -4.23 3.61 -12.66
N ARG A 66 -3.14 3.25 -13.34
CA ARG A 66 -1.76 3.55 -12.94
C ARG A 66 -1.51 5.05 -12.84
N GLN A 67 -1.97 5.84 -13.80
CA GLN A 67 -1.86 7.30 -13.75
C GLN A 67 -2.63 7.83 -12.53
N ARG A 68 -3.88 7.39 -12.30
CA ARG A 68 -4.66 7.81 -11.11
C ARG A 68 -3.99 7.43 -9.79
N PHE A 69 -3.39 6.24 -9.67
CA PHE A 69 -2.65 5.81 -8.47
C PHE A 69 -1.35 6.61 -8.24
N VAL A 70 -0.62 6.96 -9.31
CA VAL A 70 0.62 7.76 -9.23
C VAL A 70 0.32 9.26 -9.04
N SER A 71 -0.86 9.74 -9.44
CA SER A 71 -1.31 11.12 -9.26
C SER A 71 -1.80 11.48 -7.86
N PHE A 72 -1.87 10.54 -6.90
CA PHE A 72 -2.08 10.90 -5.50
C PHE A 72 -0.85 11.67 -4.98
N PRO A 73 -0.96 12.97 -4.64
CA PRO A 73 0.16 13.66 -4.04
C PRO A 73 0.48 12.99 -2.70
N SER A 74 1.76 12.72 -2.44
CA SER A 74 2.25 12.15 -1.18
C SER A 74 2.25 13.19 -0.04
N ARG A 75 1.07 13.79 0.15
CA ARG A 75 0.45 14.39 1.35
C ARG A 75 0.59 13.54 2.61
N GLY A 76 1.80 13.10 2.95
CA GLY A 76 2.04 12.41 4.21
C GLY A 76 1.50 13.26 5.35
N VAL A 77 0.66 12.68 6.21
CA VAL A 77 -0.01 13.42 7.28
C VAL A 77 1.06 14.02 8.18
N THR A 78 1.26 15.33 8.04
CA THR A 78 2.21 16.10 8.86
C THR A 78 1.62 16.23 10.24
N THR A 79 1.81 15.20 11.07
CA THR A 79 1.74 15.34 12.52
C THR A 79 2.68 16.49 12.88
N GLY A 80 2.12 17.59 13.38
CA GLY A 80 2.92 18.73 13.78
C GLY A 80 3.99 18.31 14.80
N PRO A 81 5.08 19.08 14.94
CA PRO A 81 6.00 18.87 16.04
C PRO A 81 5.20 18.85 17.35
N TYR A 82 5.48 17.87 18.21
CA TYR A 82 4.93 17.86 19.56
C TYR A 82 5.59 19.01 20.33
N VAL A 83 4.86 20.13 20.44
CA VAL A 83 5.28 21.24 21.27
C VAL A 83 5.03 20.81 22.72
N ALA A 84 6.10 20.75 23.51
CA ALA A 84 5.99 20.49 24.94
C ALA A 84 5.17 21.61 25.63
N PRO A 85 4.54 21.37 26.79
CA PRO A 85 3.74 22.39 27.49
C PRO A 85 4.62 23.52 28.08
N GLY A 86 5.10 24.42 27.23
CA GLY A 86 5.96 25.53 27.58
C GLY A 86 6.49 26.26 26.34
N GLN A 87 6.45 27.60 26.38
CA GLN A 87 7.14 28.50 25.45
C GLN A 87 6.72 28.43 23.96
N GLY A 88 5.45 28.74 23.70
CA GLY A 88 4.92 29.13 22.37
C GLY A 88 3.82 30.18 22.54
N SER A 89 3.75 31.17 21.66
CA SER A 89 2.82 32.30 21.80
C SER A 89 1.34 31.86 21.76
N SER A 90 0.54 32.36 22.71
CA SER A 90 -0.87 32.01 22.90
C SER A 90 -1.78 32.73 21.90
N GLY A 91 -1.60 32.42 20.60
CA GLY A 91 -2.45 32.88 19.51
C GLY A 91 -3.10 31.70 18.79
N VAL A 92 -4.41 31.79 18.55
CA VAL A 92 -5.14 30.79 17.75
C VAL A 92 -4.72 30.93 16.28
N ASP A 93 -4.04 29.92 15.73
CA ASP A 93 -3.63 29.89 14.32
C ASP A 93 -4.85 29.57 13.43
N TRP A 94 -5.64 30.61 13.17
CA TRP A 94 -6.81 30.57 12.30
C TRP A 94 -6.49 30.11 10.87
N THR A 95 -5.26 30.30 10.40
CA THR A 95 -4.80 29.81 9.09
C THR A 95 -4.69 28.29 9.07
N ARG A 96 -4.12 27.68 10.12
CA ARG A 96 -4.13 26.20 10.27
C ARG A 96 -5.54 25.67 10.46
N ILE A 97 -6.35 26.29 11.31
CA ILE A 97 -7.73 25.84 11.57
C ILE A 97 -8.56 25.90 10.29
N SER A 98 -8.54 27.01 9.55
CA SER A 98 -9.27 27.14 8.28
C SER A 98 -8.72 26.23 7.18
N MET A 99 -7.41 25.99 7.10
CA MET A 99 -6.82 25.02 6.17
C MET A 99 -7.22 23.58 6.51
N THR A 100 -7.24 23.20 7.80
CA THR A 100 -7.67 21.87 8.24
C THR A 100 -9.17 21.68 8.06
N ALA A 101 -10.00 22.68 8.39
CA ALA A 101 -11.44 22.66 8.14
C ALA A 101 -11.76 22.62 6.64
N GLY A 102 -11.04 23.39 5.82
CA GLY A 102 -11.16 23.39 4.36
C GLY A 102 -10.77 22.05 3.75
N LEU A 103 -9.72 21.39 4.25
CA LEU A 103 -9.36 20.03 3.85
C LEU A 103 -10.38 18.99 4.33
N ALA A 104 -10.98 19.15 5.52
CA ALA A 104 -12.04 18.29 6.01
C ALA A 104 -13.32 18.43 5.18
N LEU A 105 -13.73 19.66 4.83
CA LEU A 105 -14.89 19.96 3.99
C LEU A 105 -14.69 19.54 2.53
N ALA A 106 -13.50 19.79 1.95
CA ALA A 106 -13.15 19.26 0.64
C ALA A 106 -13.12 17.72 0.67
N GLY A 107 -12.69 17.13 1.79
CA GLY A 107 -12.76 15.70 2.06
C GLY A 107 -14.20 15.18 2.07
N THR A 108 -15.10 15.76 2.87
CA THR A 108 -16.50 15.31 2.94
C THR A 108 -17.27 15.56 1.64
N VAL A 109 -16.99 16.64 0.91
CA VAL A 109 -17.59 16.89 -0.41
C VAL A 109 -17.03 15.93 -1.47
N ALA A 110 -15.74 15.64 -1.48
CA ALA A 110 -15.17 14.64 -2.39
C ALA A 110 -15.66 13.22 -2.06
N ILE A 111 -15.78 12.88 -0.77
CA ILE A 111 -16.39 11.63 -0.29
C ILE A 111 -17.86 11.57 -0.72
N ASN A 112 -18.64 12.63 -0.54
CA ASN A 112 -20.04 12.67 -0.97
C ASN A 112 -20.15 12.52 -2.50
N TYR A 113 -19.38 13.27 -3.28
CA TYR A 113 -19.39 13.18 -4.75
C TYR A 113 -18.92 11.80 -5.28
N PHE A 114 -18.03 11.11 -4.55
CA PHE A 114 -17.54 9.77 -4.92
C PHE A 114 -18.43 8.62 -4.41
N LEU A 115 -19.09 8.79 -3.26
CA LEU A 115 -20.00 7.81 -2.65
C LEU A 115 -21.48 8.01 -3.03
N ASN A 116 -21.86 9.13 -3.66
CA ASN A 116 -23.15 9.30 -4.34
C ASN A 116 -23.17 8.51 -5.67
N ARG A 117 -22.89 7.21 -5.55
CA ARG A 117 -22.68 6.26 -6.63
C ARG A 117 -23.32 4.93 -6.24
N GLU A 118 -24.64 4.86 -6.38
CA GLU A 118 -25.49 3.68 -6.12
C GLU A 118 -25.13 2.92 -4.83
N THR A 119 -25.37 3.56 -3.67
CA THR A 119 -25.43 2.83 -2.39
C THR A 119 -26.47 1.72 -2.48
N ARG A 120 -26.11 0.50 -2.04
CA ARG A 120 -26.98 -0.67 -2.12
C ARG A 120 -28.18 -0.54 -1.18
N ASP A 121 -29.29 -1.20 -1.54
CA ASP A 121 -30.46 -1.38 -0.67
C ASP A 121 -30.08 -1.95 0.71
N SER A 122 -30.93 -1.69 1.70
CA SER A 122 -30.65 -2.04 3.09
C SER A 122 -30.43 -3.55 3.27
N LEU A 123 -29.26 -3.93 3.81
CA LEU A 123 -28.85 -5.31 4.08
C LEU A 123 -29.99 -6.21 4.60
N SER A 124 -30.13 -7.42 4.05
CA SER A 124 -31.11 -8.40 4.52
C SER A 124 -30.87 -8.79 5.99
N PRO A 125 -31.88 -9.23 6.76
CA PRO A 125 -31.68 -9.71 8.13
C PRO A 125 -30.67 -10.87 8.22
N PHE A 126 -30.61 -11.71 7.19
CA PHE A 126 -29.64 -12.81 7.09
C PHE A 126 -28.24 -12.30 6.75
N GLU A 127 -28.11 -11.35 5.81
CA GLU A 127 -26.83 -10.69 5.51
C GLU A 127 -26.26 -10.01 6.76
N LYS A 128 -27.10 -9.27 7.51
CA LYS A 128 -26.73 -8.63 8.78
C LYS A 128 -26.24 -9.62 9.82
N SER A 129 -26.92 -10.77 10.00
CA SER A 129 -26.51 -11.77 10.99
C SER A 129 -25.20 -12.45 10.59
N TYR A 130 -25.03 -12.81 9.31
CA TYR A 130 -23.83 -13.45 8.79
C TYR A 130 -22.59 -12.56 8.91
N LEU A 131 -22.72 -11.29 8.54
CA LEU A 131 -21.67 -10.28 8.67
C LEU A 131 -21.29 -10.10 10.15
N ASN A 132 -22.28 -9.92 11.04
CA ASN A 132 -22.05 -9.76 12.48
C ASN A 132 -21.34 -10.98 13.09
N ASP A 133 -21.78 -12.20 12.78
CA ASP A 133 -21.12 -13.42 13.26
C ASP A 133 -19.68 -13.54 12.77
N SER A 134 -19.41 -13.20 11.50
CA SER A 134 -18.05 -13.17 10.94
C SER A 134 -17.17 -12.15 11.68
N PHE A 135 -17.72 -11.00 12.07
CA PHE A 135 -17.01 -10.00 12.87
C PHE A 135 -16.82 -10.40 14.35
N LYS A 136 -17.72 -11.17 14.96
CA LYS A 136 -17.51 -11.78 16.30
C LYS A 136 -16.31 -12.72 16.27
N TRP A 137 -16.26 -13.63 15.29
CA TRP A 137 -15.12 -14.54 15.12
C TRP A 137 -13.83 -13.79 14.78
N THR A 138 -13.90 -12.75 13.95
CA THR A 138 -12.75 -11.87 13.65
C THR A 138 -12.20 -11.23 14.93
N GLY A 139 -13.06 -10.66 15.76
CA GLY A 139 -12.68 -10.08 17.06
C GLY A 139 -12.09 -11.11 18.02
N GLY A 140 -12.70 -12.29 18.11
CA GLY A 140 -12.18 -13.41 18.92
C GLY A 140 -10.78 -13.87 18.48
N GLY A 141 -10.59 -14.08 17.18
CA GLY A 141 -9.30 -14.47 16.60
C GLY A 141 -8.21 -13.41 16.79
N LEU A 142 -8.56 -12.12 16.67
CA LEU A 142 -7.64 -11.01 16.98
C LEU A 142 -7.28 -10.94 18.48
N LEU A 143 -8.22 -11.20 19.38
CA LEU A 143 -7.96 -11.27 20.83
C LEU A 143 -7.06 -12.46 21.19
N ILE A 144 -7.29 -13.64 20.59
CA ILE A 144 -6.40 -14.81 20.72
C ILE A 144 -5.00 -14.46 20.20
N THR A 145 -4.91 -13.91 18.98
CA THR A 145 -3.67 -13.46 18.33
C THR A 145 -2.86 -12.54 19.24
N ALA A 146 -3.48 -11.47 19.75
CA ALA A 146 -2.81 -10.49 20.61
C ALA A 146 -2.38 -11.09 21.97
N SER A 147 -3.19 -11.98 22.54
CA SER A 147 -2.88 -12.66 23.80
C SER A 147 -1.71 -13.62 23.65
N VAL A 148 -1.71 -14.45 22.59
CA VAL A 148 -0.63 -15.39 22.27
C VAL A 148 0.67 -14.64 21.94
N ALA A 149 0.61 -13.56 21.16
CA ALA A 149 1.78 -12.73 20.86
C ALA A 149 2.43 -12.16 22.13
N LYS A 150 1.62 -11.65 23.06
CA LYS A 150 2.08 -11.14 24.36
C LYS A 150 2.71 -12.25 25.23
N LEU A 151 2.06 -13.41 25.33
CA LEU A 151 2.54 -14.55 26.13
C LEU A 151 3.84 -15.15 25.58
N LEU A 152 3.96 -15.29 24.25
CA LEU A 152 5.19 -15.75 23.61
C LEU A 152 6.33 -14.73 23.78
N HIS A 153 6.03 -13.43 23.70
CA HIS A 153 7.01 -12.40 23.99
C HIS A 153 7.51 -12.48 25.45
N SER A 154 6.62 -12.53 26.45
CA SER A 154 7.01 -12.62 27.87
C SER A 154 7.78 -13.90 28.19
N ASN A 155 7.50 -15.00 27.50
CA ASN A 155 8.18 -16.28 27.70
C ASN A 155 9.52 -16.38 26.93
N GLY A 156 10.02 -15.27 26.36
CA GLY A 156 11.28 -15.21 25.64
C GLY A 156 11.31 -15.93 24.29
N PHE A 157 10.16 -16.44 23.79
CA PHE A 157 10.08 -17.05 22.46
C PHE A 157 10.49 -16.06 21.37
N ALA A 158 10.12 -14.78 21.52
CA ALA A 158 10.52 -13.72 20.59
C ALA A 158 12.06 -13.54 20.53
N VAL A 159 12.79 -13.71 21.64
CA VAL A 159 14.27 -13.71 21.66
C VAL A 159 14.80 -14.95 20.93
N ARG A 160 14.28 -16.13 21.27
CA ARG A 160 14.70 -17.41 20.66
C ARG A 160 14.51 -17.39 19.14
N MET A 161 13.41 -16.81 18.67
CA MET A 161 13.10 -16.66 17.25
C MET A 161 14.01 -15.65 16.54
N MET A 162 14.48 -14.60 17.22
CA MET A 162 15.51 -13.70 16.68
C MET A 162 16.90 -14.34 16.61
N SER A 163 17.23 -15.27 17.51
CA SER A 163 18.49 -16.03 17.48
C SER A 163 18.48 -17.24 16.54
N ALA A 164 17.31 -17.62 16.01
CA ALA A 164 17.17 -18.75 15.09
C ALA A 164 17.51 -18.36 13.65
N ASN A 165 17.80 -19.34 12.79
CA ASN A 165 18.07 -19.11 11.37
C ASN A 165 16.85 -18.42 10.70
N PRO A 166 16.99 -17.22 10.10
CA PRO A 166 15.87 -16.49 9.49
C PRO A 166 15.11 -17.30 8.42
N TRP A 167 15.79 -18.15 7.66
CA TRP A 167 15.16 -19.02 6.66
C TRP A 167 14.29 -20.10 7.30
N LEU A 168 14.72 -20.66 8.44
CA LEU A 168 13.93 -21.64 9.19
C LEU A 168 12.70 -20.97 9.81
N VAL A 169 12.88 -19.81 10.44
CA VAL A 169 11.79 -19.02 11.03
C VAL A 169 10.75 -18.63 9.98
N MET A 170 11.18 -18.12 8.84
CA MET A 170 10.29 -17.76 7.73
C MET A 170 9.60 -19.01 7.14
N GLY A 171 10.35 -20.08 6.85
CA GLY A 171 9.80 -21.31 6.27
C GLY A 171 8.76 -21.97 7.17
N VAL A 172 9.08 -22.13 8.46
CA VAL A 172 8.14 -22.69 9.46
C VAL A 172 6.95 -21.77 9.69
N GLY A 173 7.17 -20.45 9.79
CA GLY A 173 6.07 -19.48 9.97
C GLY A 173 5.09 -19.46 8.80
N VAL A 174 5.59 -19.49 7.55
CA VAL A 174 4.76 -19.57 6.34
C VAL A 174 4.04 -20.92 6.25
N ALA A 175 4.75 -22.03 6.50
CA ALA A 175 4.15 -23.37 6.47
C ALA A 175 3.07 -23.56 7.55
N ALA A 176 3.30 -23.05 8.76
CA ALA A 176 2.32 -23.11 9.85
C ALA A 176 1.12 -22.18 9.58
N GLY A 177 1.35 -20.97 9.05
CA GLY A 177 0.29 -20.02 8.72
C GLY A 177 -0.63 -20.54 7.61
N ILE A 178 -0.05 -21.00 6.51
CA ILE A 178 -0.81 -21.62 5.41
C ILE A 178 -1.44 -22.94 5.87
N GLY A 179 -0.70 -23.82 6.57
CA GLY A 179 -1.21 -25.11 7.02
C GLY A 179 -2.42 -25.01 7.97
N SER A 180 -2.36 -24.11 8.94
CA SER A 180 -3.48 -23.86 9.87
C SER A 180 -4.68 -23.19 9.17
N MET A 181 -4.44 -22.24 8.27
CA MET A 181 -5.47 -21.64 7.41
C MET A 181 -6.17 -22.68 6.52
N MET A 182 -5.40 -23.58 5.89
CA MET A 182 -5.93 -24.72 5.12
C MET A 182 -6.74 -25.66 6.02
N GLY A 183 -6.32 -25.86 7.28
CA GLY A 183 -7.10 -26.58 8.29
C GLY A 183 -8.53 -26.04 8.43
N VAL A 184 -8.73 -24.72 8.51
CA VAL A 184 -10.07 -24.10 8.60
C VAL A 184 -10.85 -24.25 7.29
N PHE A 185 -10.20 -24.10 6.13
CA PHE A 185 -10.90 -24.21 4.84
C PHE A 185 -11.31 -25.64 4.48
N TYR A 186 -10.47 -26.65 4.75
CA TYR A 186 -10.75 -28.05 4.40
C TYR A 186 -11.56 -28.81 5.45
N THR A 187 -11.60 -28.36 6.70
CA THR A 187 -12.39 -29.01 7.76
C THR A 187 -13.87 -28.60 7.70
N GLU A 188 -14.78 -29.55 7.87
CA GLU A 188 -16.23 -29.32 7.87
C GLU A 188 -16.67 -28.24 8.88
N PRO A 189 -17.66 -27.38 8.55
CA PRO A 189 -18.22 -26.40 9.49
C PRO A 189 -18.75 -27.06 10.77
N ASP A 190 -18.77 -26.31 11.87
CA ASP A 190 -19.29 -26.72 13.19
C ASP A 190 -18.58 -27.93 13.86
N SER A 191 -17.63 -28.58 13.18
CA SER A 191 -16.83 -29.66 13.76
C SER A 191 -15.78 -29.14 14.76
N PRO A 192 -15.40 -29.90 15.80
CA PRO A 192 -14.42 -29.46 16.80
C PRO A 192 -13.03 -29.21 16.19
N LEU A 193 -12.65 -29.97 15.15
CA LEU A 193 -11.40 -29.78 14.41
C LEU A 193 -11.35 -28.42 13.70
N HIS A 194 -12.51 -27.87 13.30
CA HIS A 194 -12.60 -26.56 12.65
C HIS A 194 -12.21 -25.44 13.62
N TYR A 195 -12.77 -25.46 14.84
CA TYR A 195 -12.46 -24.50 15.90
C TYR A 195 -11.02 -24.64 16.43
N VAL A 196 -10.51 -25.87 16.53
CA VAL A 196 -9.08 -26.12 16.83
C VAL A 196 -8.18 -25.56 15.73
N SER A 197 -8.51 -25.76 14.46
CA SER A 197 -7.75 -25.17 13.33
C SER A 197 -7.77 -23.64 13.35
N PHE A 198 -8.91 -23.03 13.67
CA PHE A 198 -9.06 -21.58 13.80
C PHE A 198 -8.26 -20.99 14.98
N ALA A 199 -8.27 -21.68 16.13
CA ALA A 199 -7.48 -21.31 17.30
C ALA A 199 -5.98 -21.47 17.03
N LEU A 200 -5.56 -22.56 16.36
CA LEU A 200 -4.18 -22.78 15.92
C LEU A 200 -3.72 -21.69 14.95
N PHE A 201 -4.54 -21.35 13.95
CA PHE A 201 -4.29 -20.24 13.03
C PHE A 201 -4.07 -18.92 13.79
N SER A 202 -5.01 -18.56 14.67
CA SER A 202 -4.89 -17.35 15.50
C SER A 202 -3.63 -17.35 16.38
N ALA A 203 -3.24 -18.51 16.92
CA ALA A 203 -2.01 -18.66 17.70
C ALA A 203 -0.74 -18.55 16.87
N VAL A 204 -0.70 -19.11 15.65
CA VAL A 204 0.42 -18.97 14.71
C VAL A 204 0.58 -17.51 14.27
N GLN A 205 -0.52 -16.82 13.96
CA GLN A 205 -0.49 -15.39 13.69
C GLN A 205 0.03 -14.60 14.90
N GLY A 206 -0.36 -14.96 16.13
CA GLY A 206 0.20 -14.41 17.35
C GLY A 206 1.71 -14.63 17.48
N ALA A 207 2.20 -15.83 17.13
CA ALA A 207 3.63 -16.15 17.16
C ALA A 207 4.47 -15.30 16.19
N THR A 208 3.96 -15.05 14.97
CA THR A 208 4.66 -14.19 14.00
C THR A 208 4.71 -12.71 14.43
N LEU A 209 3.75 -12.25 15.24
CA LEU A 209 3.70 -10.89 15.78
C LEU A 209 4.50 -10.70 17.09
N ALA A 210 4.87 -11.78 17.80
CA ALA A 210 5.61 -11.70 19.07
C ALA A 210 6.92 -10.86 19.04
N PRO A 211 7.71 -10.80 17.94
CA PRO A 211 8.84 -9.88 17.79
C PRO A 211 8.47 -8.39 17.85
N MET A 212 7.25 -8.01 17.47
CA MET A 212 6.86 -6.60 17.42
C MET A 212 6.72 -5.97 18.81
N PHE A 213 6.58 -6.79 19.86
CA PHE A 213 6.53 -6.32 21.25
C PHE A 213 7.89 -5.81 21.78
N PHE A 214 9.01 -6.00 21.05
CA PHE A 214 10.26 -5.28 21.32
C PHE A 214 10.22 -3.80 20.86
N LEU A 215 9.25 -3.42 20.02
CA LEU A 215 9.04 -2.02 19.65
C LEU A 215 8.35 -1.27 20.79
N ASN A 216 8.47 0.06 20.80
CA ASN A 216 7.88 0.88 21.85
C ASN A 216 6.35 0.65 21.96
N PRO A 217 5.80 0.29 23.14
CA PRO A 217 4.39 -0.06 23.29
C PRO A 217 3.42 1.08 22.94
N ALA A 218 3.87 2.35 23.03
CA ALA A 218 3.08 3.50 22.61
C ALA A 218 2.97 3.64 21.07
N VAL A 219 3.81 2.93 20.29
CA VAL A 219 3.65 2.80 18.83
C VAL A 219 2.63 1.72 18.51
N LEU A 220 2.73 0.56 19.17
CA LEU A 220 1.81 -0.56 18.99
C LEU A 220 0.37 -0.20 19.37
N SER A 221 0.16 0.49 20.51
CA SER A 221 -1.19 0.91 20.92
C SER A 221 -1.82 1.92 19.96
N ARG A 222 -1.05 2.90 19.47
CA ARG A 222 -1.50 3.85 18.44
C ARG A 222 -1.82 3.15 17.12
N ALA A 223 -0.96 2.24 16.66
CA ALA A 223 -1.21 1.46 15.46
C ALA A 223 -2.47 0.59 15.59
N GLY A 224 -2.69 -0.03 16.76
CA GLY A 224 -3.91 -0.79 17.05
C GLY A 224 -5.16 0.07 16.95
N LEU A 225 -5.17 1.25 17.60
CA LEU A 225 -6.30 2.19 17.52
C LEU A 225 -6.54 2.69 16.09
N TYR A 226 -5.50 3.02 15.33
CA TYR A 226 -5.62 3.41 13.91
C TYR A 226 -6.13 2.24 13.05
N THR A 227 -5.73 1.00 13.34
CA THR A 227 -6.23 -0.18 12.62
C THR A 227 -7.71 -0.42 12.94
N LEU A 228 -8.14 -0.33 14.20
CA LEU A 228 -9.55 -0.48 14.58
C LEU A 228 -10.44 0.60 13.93
N GLY A 229 -9.96 1.85 13.89
CA GLY A 229 -10.66 2.93 13.18
C GLY A 229 -10.71 2.72 11.66
N ALA A 230 -9.61 2.26 11.06
CA ALA A 230 -9.56 1.96 9.62
C ALA A 230 -10.46 0.77 9.25
N VAL A 231 -10.34 -0.37 9.95
CA VAL A 231 -11.17 -1.57 9.72
C VAL A 231 -12.65 -1.22 9.87
N SER A 232 -13.06 -0.57 10.96
CA SER A 232 -14.49 -0.25 11.17
C SER A 232 -15.05 0.72 10.11
N GLY A 233 -14.29 1.75 9.73
CA GLY A 233 -14.68 2.67 8.64
C GLY A 233 -14.74 2.02 7.26
N LEU A 234 -13.76 1.16 6.93
CA LEU A 234 -13.72 0.41 5.68
C LEU A 234 -14.84 -0.62 5.61
N THR A 235 -15.09 -1.37 6.68
CA THR A 235 -16.23 -2.30 6.78
C THR A 235 -17.56 -1.58 6.60
N TRP A 236 -17.75 -0.39 7.20
CA TRP A 236 -18.96 0.40 6.99
C TRP A 236 -19.15 0.75 5.50
N VAL A 237 -18.12 1.30 4.84
CA VAL A 237 -18.19 1.63 3.40
C VAL A 237 -18.43 0.38 2.55
N GLY A 238 -17.71 -0.72 2.82
CA GLY A 238 -17.84 -1.99 2.10
C GLY A 238 -19.21 -2.64 2.24
N ALA A 239 -19.87 -2.49 3.40
CA ALA A 239 -21.21 -3.00 3.63
C ALA A 239 -22.30 -2.19 2.88
N THR A 240 -22.05 -0.89 2.65
CA THR A 240 -22.94 0.01 1.87
C THR A 240 -22.70 -0.01 0.35
N ALA A 241 -21.56 -0.56 -0.09
CA ALA A 241 -21.18 -0.62 -1.50
C ALA A 241 -22.04 -1.61 -2.30
N LYS A 242 -22.17 -1.35 -3.61
CA LYS A 242 -22.84 -2.25 -4.56
C LYS A 242 -21.89 -3.39 -4.96
N SER A 243 -22.34 -4.62 -4.71
CA SER A 243 -21.59 -5.88 -4.79
C SER A 243 -20.86 -6.13 -6.12
N ASP A 244 -21.47 -5.70 -7.21
CA ASP A 244 -21.26 -6.30 -8.53
C ASP A 244 -19.92 -5.90 -9.17
N THR A 245 -19.26 -4.88 -8.61
CA THR A 245 -17.97 -4.37 -9.12
C THR A 245 -16.77 -5.06 -8.47
N PHE A 246 -16.86 -5.48 -7.21
CA PHE A 246 -15.66 -5.87 -6.44
C PHE A 246 -15.18 -7.30 -6.69
N LEU A 247 -16.06 -8.21 -7.12
CA LEU A 247 -15.68 -9.60 -7.45
C LEU A 247 -14.53 -9.64 -8.48
N TYR A 248 -14.50 -8.69 -9.42
CA TYR A 248 -13.50 -8.56 -10.48
C TYR A 248 -12.16 -7.92 -10.01
N ILE A 249 -12.10 -7.37 -8.79
CA ILE A 249 -10.92 -6.65 -8.26
C ILE A 249 -9.93 -7.59 -7.54
N GLY A 250 -10.33 -8.83 -7.23
CA GLY A 250 -9.48 -9.83 -6.58
C GLY A 250 -8.17 -10.14 -7.34
N GLY A 251 -8.21 -10.17 -8.68
CA GLY A 251 -7.00 -10.37 -9.51
C GLY A 251 -5.94 -9.27 -9.33
N PRO A 252 -6.28 -7.99 -9.56
CA PRO A 252 -5.41 -6.85 -9.22
C PRO A 252 -4.94 -6.82 -7.77
N LEU A 253 -5.79 -7.20 -6.80
CA LEU A 253 -5.43 -7.27 -5.38
C LEU A 253 -4.32 -8.30 -5.11
N LEU A 254 -4.47 -9.52 -5.61
CA LEU A 254 -3.46 -10.58 -5.49
C LEU A 254 -2.15 -10.21 -6.20
N ALA A 255 -2.21 -9.55 -7.35
CA ALA A 255 -1.02 -9.04 -8.04
C ALA A 255 -0.26 -7.99 -7.20
N GLY A 256 -0.98 -7.06 -6.57
CA GLY A 256 -0.41 -6.10 -5.63
C GLY A 256 0.20 -6.76 -4.39
N LEU A 257 -0.45 -7.79 -3.85
CA LEU A 257 0.05 -8.56 -2.72
C LEU A 257 1.35 -9.28 -3.07
N GLY A 258 1.44 -9.87 -4.27
CA GLY A 258 2.66 -10.48 -4.80
C GLY A 258 3.83 -9.49 -4.85
N VAL A 259 3.59 -8.26 -5.35
CA VAL A 259 4.61 -7.19 -5.35
C VAL A 259 5.07 -6.85 -3.92
N LEU A 260 4.15 -6.78 -2.95
CA LEU A 260 4.50 -6.51 -1.54
C LEU A 260 5.27 -7.66 -0.88
N VAL A 261 4.93 -8.92 -1.19
CA VAL A 261 5.64 -10.10 -0.68
C VAL A 261 7.07 -10.13 -1.22
N VAL A 262 7.25 -10.03 -2.54
CA VAL A 262 8.58 -9.98 -3.18
C VAL A 262 9.40 -8.80 -2.65
N SER A 263 8.78 -7.63 -2.49
CA SER A 263 9.45 -6.44 -1.93
C SER A 263 9.79 -6.58 -0.44
N SER A 264 9.04 -7.38 0.32
CA SER A 264 9.34 -7.69 1.73
C SER A 264 10.48 -8.70 1.87
N LEU A 265 10.71 -9.55 0.86
CA LEU A 265 11.83 -10.49 0.79
C LEU A 265 13.12 -9.86 0.26
N ALA A 266 13.02 -8.77 -0.52
CA ALA A 266 14.17 -8.12 -1.17
C ALA A 266 15.34 -7.76 -0.22
N PRO A 267 15.13 -7.24 1.02
CA PRO A 267 16.22 -6.98 1.95
C PRO A 267 16.98 -8.23 2.41
N MET A 268 16.30 -9.39 2.45
CA MET A 268 16.90 -10.67 2.89
C MET A 268 17.61 -11.39 1.73
N LEU A 269 17.09 -11.26 0.51
CA LEU A 269 17.71 -11.81 -0.71
C LEU A 269 18.92 -10.99 -1.18
N LEU A 270 18.90 -9.66 -0.99
CA LEU A 270 19.92 -8.75 -1.50
C LEU A 270 20.52 -7.87 -0.39
N PRO A 271 21.28 -8.43 0.57
CA PRO A 271 21.90 -7.69 1.68
C PRO A 271 23.02 -6.70 1.26
N ARG A 272 23.18 -6.43 -0.04
CA ARG A 272 24.13 -5.47 -0.63
C ARG A 272 23.45 -4.29 -1.35
N MET A 273 22.13 -4.13 -1.22
CA MET A 273 21.41 -3.00 -1.82
C MET A 273 21.79 -1.67 -1.15
N SER A 274 21.83 -0.60 -1.94
CA SER A 274 22.14 0.74 -1.44
C SER A 274 21.08 1.22 -0.44
N MET A 275 21.52 1.90 0.64
CA MET A 275 20.64 2.55 1.63
C MET A 275 19.54 3.43 0.98
N ARG A 276 19.82 4.05 -0.18
CA ARG A 276 18.84 4.89 -0.90
C ARG A 276 17.73 4.07 -1.56
N THR A 277 18.02 2.87 -2.03
CA THR A 277 17.02 1.94 -2.59
C THR A 277 16.22 1.28 -1.47
N LEU A 278 16.89 0.92 -0.36
CA LEU A 278 16.24 0.42 0.85
C LEU A 278 15.20 1.41 1.42
N SER A 279 15.54 2.68 1.63
CA SER A 279 14.59 3.65 2.19
C SER A 279 13.42 3.97 1.25
N ALA A 280 13.63 3.94 -0.06
CA ALA A 280 12.55 4.03 -1.04
C ALA A 280 11.61 2.80 -0.97
N LEU A 281 12.15 1.59 -0.88
CA LEU A 281 11.39 0.35 -0.72
C LEU A 281 10.64 0.30 0.63
N GLU A 282 11.25 0.72 1.73
CA GLU A 282 10.60 0.83 3.05
C GLU A 282 9.34 1.72 2.96
N HIS A 283 9.44 2.89 2.33
CA HIS A 283 8.29 3.78 2.18
C HIS A 283 7.22 3.24 1.22
N VAL A 284 7.61 2.69 0.06
CA VAL A 284 6.64 2.14 -0.92
C VAL A 284 5.90 0.92 -0.35
N THR A 285 6.60 0.02 0.35
CA THR A 285 5.97 -1.17 0.95
C THR A 285 5.09 -0.83 2.16
N ALA A 286 5.47 0.15 2.98
CA ALA A 286 4.66 0.57 4.11
C ALA A 286 3.38 1.30 3.65
N TYR A 287 3.49 2.38 2.88
CA TYR A 287 2.33 3.16 2.44
C TYR A 287 1.48 2.43 1.38
N GLY A 288 2.12 1.74 0.42
CA GLY A 288 1.41 0.91 -0.55
C GLY A 288 0.72 -0.29 0.11
N GLY A 289 1.35 -0.86 1.14
CA GLY A 289 0.76 -1.90 1.98
C GLY A 289 -0.50 -1.43 2.71
N VAL A 290 -0.46 -0.28 3.37
CA VAL A 290 -1.66 0.31 4.03
C VAL A 290 -2.81 0.48 3.03
N GLY A 291 -2.56 1.05 1.85
CA GLY A 291 -3.58 1.24 0.82
C GLY A 291 -4.13 -0.08 0.26
N LEU A 292 -3.27 -1.08 0.06
CA LEU A 292 -3.65 -2.41 -0.44
C LEU A 292 -4.50 -3.19 0.57
N PHE A 293 -4.06 -3.31 1.83
CA PHE A 293 -4.85 -4.04 2.84
C PHE A 293 -6.15 -3.32 3.19
N SER A 294 -6.18 -1.99 3.04
CA SER A 294 -7.45 -1.23 3.12
C SER A 294 -8.43 -1.61 2.01
N MET A 295 -7.95 -1.93 0.81
CA MET A 295 -8.79 -2.39 -0.31
C MET A 295 -9.17 -3.88 -0.18
N PHE A 296 -8.29 -4.72 0.40
CA PHE A 296 -8.65 -6.10 0.73
C PHE A 296 -9.80 -6.15 1.74
N ILE A 297 -9.77 -5.39 2.85
CA ILE A 297 -10.91 -5.30 3.81
C ILE A 297 -12.22 -4.95 3.10
N LEU A 298 -12.15 -4.04 2.10
CA LEU A 298 -13.30 -3.59 1.34
C LEU A 298 -13.83 -4.67 0.37
N TYR A 299 -12.94 -5.48 -0.19
CA TYR A 299 -13.26 -6.66 -1.01
C TYR A 299 -13.85 -7.78 -0.16
N ASP A 300 -13.21 -8.11 0.96
CA ASP A 300 -13.62 -9.19 1.86
C ASP A 300 -14.96 -8.91 2.54
N THR A 301 -15.21 -7.67 2.95
CA THR A 301 -16.54 -7.25 3.45
C THR A 301 -17.64 -7.53 2.42
N GLN A 302 -17.36 -7.36 1.11
CA GLN A 302 -18.34 -7.64 0.04
C GLN A 302 -18.41 -9.12 -0.33
N LYS A 303 -17.29 -9.86 -0.29
CA LYS A 303 -17.23 -11.32 -0.43
C LYS A 303 -18.09 -12.00 0.63
N ILE A 304 -18.03 -11.55 1.88
CA ILE A 304 -18.86 -12.05 2.99
C ILE A 304 -20.35 -11.84 2.73
N LEU A 305 -20.72 -10.72 2.11
CA LEU A 305 -22.12 -10.44 1.76
C LEU A 305 -22.59 -11.26 0.55
N ALA A 306 -21.74 -11.46 -0.46
CA ALA A 306 -22.03 -12.37 -1.57
C ALA A 306 -22.20 -13.82 -1.06
N HIS A 307 -21.33 -14.27 -0.15
CA HIS A 307 -21.44 -15.59 0.48
C HIS A 307 -22.68 -15.68 1.39
N ALA A 308 -23.08 -14.62 2.09
CA ALA A 308 -24.33 -14.58 2.83
C ALA A 308 -25.55 -14.77 1.90
N GLN A 309 -25.56 -14.16 0.71
CA GLN A 309 -26.63 -14.36 -0.29
C GLN A 309 -26.65 -15.79 -0.85
N LEU A 310 -25.48 -16.40 -1.10
CA LEU A 310 -25.38 -17.80 -1.53
C LEU A 310 -25.85 -18.78 -0.43
N ALA A 311 -25.47 -18.53 0.82
CA ALA A 311 -25.92 -19.32 1.96
C ALA A 311 -27.44 -19.15 2.21
N GLN A 312 -27.99 -17.94 2.05
CA GLN A 312 -29.44 -17.70 2.13
C GLN A 312 -30.22 -18.46 1.04
N ARG A 313 -29.59 -18.74 -0.11
CA ARG A 313 -30.15 -19.54 -1.21
C ARG A 313 -29.86 -21.04 -1.09
N GLY A 314 -29.21 -21.49 -0.01
CA GLY A 314 -28.81 -22.90 0.18
C GLY A 314 -27.70 -23.39 -0.75
N ALA A 315 -27.02 -22.49 -1.48
CA ALA A 315 -25.99 -22.86 -2.47
C ALA A 315 -24.62 -23.17 -1.82
N ILE A 316 -24.38 -22.69 -0.60
CA ILE A 316 -23.20 -22.99 0.23
C ILE A 316 -23.61 -23.14 1.71
N PRO A 317 -22.88 -23.90 2.55
CA PRO A 317 -23.12 -23.92 3.99
C PRO A 317 -22.82 -22.55 4.63
N ARG A 318 -23.51 -22.24 5.73
CA ARG A 318 -23.28 -21.02 6.52
C ARG A 318 -21.99 -21.17 7.35
N ASP A 319 -20.90 -20.52 6.94
CA ASP A 319 -19.60 -20.62 7.64
C ASP A 319 -18.96 -19.24 7.90
N PRO A 320 -19.35 -18.56 9.00
CA PRO A 320 -18.76 -17.27 9.38
C PRO A 320 -17.30 -17.38 9.86
N VAL A 321 -16.82 -18.58 10.18
CA VAL A 321 -15.47 -18.80 10.72
C VAL A 321 -14.44 -18.75 9.59
N ARG A 322 -14.68 -19.46 8.48
CA ARG A 322 -13.86 -19.37 7.26
C ARG A 322 -13.75 -17.93 6.72
N GLU A 323 -14.83 -17.17 6.79
CA GLU A 323 -14.82 -15.76 6.41
C GLU A 323 -14.03 -14.87 7.39
N SER A 324 -14.09 -15.16 8.69
CA SER A 324 -13.32 -14.41 9.68
C SER A 324 -11.80 -14.57 9.51
N VAL A 325 -11.33 -15.71 8.98
CA VAL A 325 -9.89 -15.97 8.76
C VAL A 325 -9.27 -14.93 7.83
N SER A 326 -9.93 -14.58 6.72
CA SER A 326 -9.37 -13.61 5.78
C SER A 326 -9.49 -12.16 6.29
N LEU A 327 -10.57 -11.79 7.00
CA LEU A 327 -10.64 -10.53 7.75
C LEU A 327 -9.56 -10.40 8.83
N ILE A 328 -9.21 -11.49 9.54
CA ILE A 328 -8.12 -11.52 10.52
C ILE A 328 -6.78 -11.27 9.82
N LEU A 329 -6.51 -11.94 8.70
CA LEU A 329 -5.30 -11.70 7.91
C LEU A 329 -5.19 -10.23 7.48
N ASP A 330 -6.25 -9.65 6.96
CA ASP A 330 -6.28 -8.25 6.53
C ASP A 330 -6.05 -7.26 7.67
N ALA A 331 -6.74 -7.44 8.80
CA ALA A 331 -6.59 -6.59 9.97
C ALA A 331 -5.16 -6.67 10.53
N ILE A 332 -4.57 -7.87 10.60
CA ILE A 332 -3.18 -8.07 11.03
C ILE A 332 -2.19 -7.45 10.05
N ASN A 333 -2.37 -7.67 8.74
CA ASN A 333 -1.49 -7.11 7.72
C ASN A 333 -1.56 -5.58 7.71
N LEU A 334 -2.75 -4.99 7.79
CA LEU A 334 -2.94 -3.55 7.90
C LEU A 334 -2.26 -3.00 9.16
N PHE A 335 -2.43 -3.64 10.32
CA PHE A 335 -1.74 -3.28 11.56
C PHE A 335 -0.21 -3.29 11.40
N VAL A 336 0.37 -4.34 10.82
CA VAL A 336 1.82 -4.44 10.58
C VAL A 336 2.31 -3.29 9.70
N ARG A 337 1.57 -2.93 8.63
CA ARG A 337 1.93 -1.82 7.74
C ARG A 337 1.75 -0.45 8.41
N ILE A 338 0.75 -0.27 9.28
CA ILE A 338 0.59 0.94 10.10
C ILE A 338 1.74 1.09 11.11
N VAL A 339 2.15 0.01 11.79
CA VAL A 339 3.34 0.04 12.67
C VAL A 339 4.59 0.43 11.88
N GLN A 340 4.79 -0.13 10.68
CA GLN A 340 5.91 0.24 9.80
C GLN A 340 5.88 1.73 9.44
N VAL A 341 4.71 2.29 9.07
CA VAL A 341 4.56 3.73 8.81
C VAL A 341 4.94 4.57 10.04
N LEU A 342 4.49 4.21 11.25
CA LEU A 342 4.81 4.96 12.46
C LEU A 342 6.30 4.88 12.84
N MET A 343 6.94 3.71 12.69
CA MET A 343 8.40 3.57 12.88
C MET A 343 9.18 4.44 11.88
N LEU A 344 8.74 4.52 10.63
CA LEU A 344 9.32 5.37 9.59
C LEU A 344 9.10 6.87 9.83
N GLN A 345 8.03 7.25 10.55
CA GLN A 345 7.82 8.63 11.02
C GLN A 345 8.70 8.97 12.24
N GLN A 346 8.98 8.00 13.12
CA GLN A 346 9.90 8.19 14.24
C GLN A 346 11.36 8.35 13.80
N ARG A 347 11.83 7.56 12.83
CA ARG A 347 13.19 7.69 12.22
C ARG A 347 13.47 9.04 11.52
N ARG A 348 12.49 9.94 11.43
CA ARG A 348 12.58 11.26 10.79
C ARG A 348 12.51 12.44 11.78
N LYS A 349 12.54 12.15 13.09
CA LYS A 349 12.56 13.14 14.18
C LYS A 349 13.84 12.97 15.00
#